data_AF-A0A3C1L935-F1
#
_entry.id   AF-A0A3C1L935-F1
#
_cell.length_a   1.000
_cell.length_b   1.000
_cell.length_c   1.000
_cell.angle_alpha   90.00
_cell.angle_beta   90.00
_cell.angle_gamma   90.00
#
_symmetry.space_group_name_H-M   'P 1'
#
loop_
_entity.id
_entity.type
_entity.pdbx_description
1 polymer ?
#
loop_
_entity_poly.entity_id
_entity_poly.type
_entity_poly.pdbx_seq_one_letter_code
_entity_poly.pdbx_strand_id
1 'polypeptide(L)'
;MSPSSAGTPPASRERRGWAWLGLVPFLAFLGLFLLLPTVGVIRKAFIANDGSFTSDGFTSAITDERPAFANSIKVSLITAAMGVVFGTTIAYAAATARRPKWLRSAVSAFSGVAANMGGIILAFLFFTLLGRQGLVTKILTDNGWNPYESGFSLNDFSGIMLVYMYFQIPLMVLVTLP
;
A
#
# COMPACT_ATOMS: atom_id res chain seq x y z
N MET A 1 36.17 27.79 -46.84
CA MET A 1 35.65 27.38 -45.52
C MET A 1 34.49 26.44 -45.77
N SER A 2 34.72 25.13 -45.69
CA SER A 2 33.71 24.10 -45.94
C SER A 2 32.99 23.76 -44.63
N PRO A 3 31.66 23.55 -44.63
CA PRO A 3 30.91 23.24 -43.42
C PRO A 3 31.22 21.82 -42.93
N SER A 4 31.49 21.69 -41.63
CA SER A 4 31.71 20.44 -40.92
C SER A 4 30.41 19.64 -40.84
N SER A 5 30.41 18.43 -41.41
CA SER A 5 29.31 17.48 -41.28
C SER A 5 29.25 16.92 -39.86
N ALA A 6 28.31 17.40 -39.05
CA ALA A 6 27.98 16.80 -37.77
C ALA A 6 27.35 15.42 -38.01
N GLY A 7 28.10 14.35 -37.72
CA GLY A 7 27.62 12.98 -37.80
C GLY A 7 26.50 12.74 -36.79
N THR A 8 25.36 12.28 -37.28
CA THR A 8 24.26 11.76 -36.45
C THR A 8 24.78 10.58 -35.60
N PRO A 9 24.56 10.56 -34.27
CA PRO A 9 24.98 9.43 -33.46
C PRO A 9 24.24 8.16 -33.92
N PRO A 10 24.93 7.00 -34.05
CA PRO A 10 24.31 5.77 -34.47
C PRO A 10 23.26 5.34 -33.43
N ALA A 11 22.03 5.12 -33.88
CA ALA A 11 20.97 4.53 -33.09
C ALA A 11 21.46 3.18 -32.53
N SER A 12 21.49 3.05 -31.20
CA SER A 12 21.91 1.85 -30.50
C SER A 12 20.99 0.68 -30.88
N ARG A 13 21.47 -0.17 -31.77
CA ARG A 13 20.79 -1.38 -32.23
C ARG A 13 20.61 -2.33 -31.03
N GLU A 14 19.36 -2.63 -30.70
CA GLU A 14 18.93 -3.40 -29.54
C GLU A 14 19.71 -4.72 -29.40
N ARG A 15 20.45 -4.87 -28.29
CA ARG A 15 20.98 -6.17 -27.82
C ARG A 15 19.85 -7.00 -27.19
N ARG A 16 18.81 -7.28 -27.97
CA ARG A 16 17.57 -7.94 -27.53
C ARG A 16 17.65 -9.49 -27.52
N GLY A 17 18.79 -10.06 -27.88
CA GLY A 17 18.94 -11.50 -28.08
C GLY A 17 18.95 -12.33 -26.79
N TRP A 18 19.71 -11.92 -25.76
CA TRP A 18 19.99 -12.78 -24.59
C TRP A 18 19.58 -12.18 -23.23
N ALA A 19 19.07 -10.94 -23.21
CA ALA A 19 18.58 -10.31 -21.97
C ALA A 19 17.44 -11.11 -21.30
N TRP A 20 16.69 -11.88 -22.09
CA TRP A 20 15.58 -12.72 -21.61
C TRP A 20 16.06 -13.92 -20.79
N LEU A 21 17.26 -14.46 -21.04
CA LEU A 21 17.82 -15.57 -20.28
C LEU A 21 18.12 -15.18 -18.83
N GLY A 22 18.46 -13.91 -18.57
CA GLY A 22 18.61 -13.38 -17.21
C GLY A 22 17.28 -13.22 -16.47
N LEU A 23 16.16 -13.12 -17.18
CA LEU A 23 14.82 -13.00 -16.60
C LEU A 23 14.22 -14.37 -16.23
N VAL A 24 14.67 -15.46 -16.87
CA VAL A 24 14.20 -16.83 -16.60
C VAL A 24 14.29 -17.23 -15.11
N PRO A 25 15.42 -17.08 -14.39
CA PRO A 25 15.47 -17.45 -12.98
C PRO A 25 14.53 -16.61 -12.11
N PHE A 26 14.33 -15.32 -12.43
CA PHE A 26 13.38 -14.46 -11.73
C PHE A 26 11.94 -14.90 -11.96
N LEU A 27 11.55 -15.17 -13.21
CA LEU A 27 10.21 -15.67 -13.57
C LEU A 27 9.94 -17.05 -13.00
N ALA A 28 10.94 -17.95 -13.01
CA ALA A 28 10.83 -19.28 -12.43
C ALA A 28 10.64 -19.20 -10.91
N PHE A 29 11.41 -18.34 -10.24
CA PHE A 29 11.24 -18.09 -8.81
C PHE A 29 9.86 -17.49 -8.49
N LEU A 30 9.44 -16.44 -9.21
CA LEU A 30 8.13 -15.83 -9.04
C LEU A 30 7.02 -16.85 -9.29
N GLY A 31 7.09 -17.61 -10.38
CA GLY A 31 6.13 -18.64 -10.73
C GLY A 31 6.04 -19.72 -9.64
N LEU A 32 7.18 -20.24 -9.18
CA LEU A 32 7.19 -21.26 -8.13
C LEU A 32 6.61 -20.73 -6.81
N PHE A 33 7.09 -19.57 -6.33
CA PHE A 33 6.71 -19.06 -5.02
C PHE A 33 5.35 -18.35 -4.99
N LEU A 34 4.81 -17.92 -6.13
CA LEU A 34 3.47 -17.36 -6.24
C LEU A 34 2.43 -18.44 -6.56
N LEU A 35 2.68 -19.29 -7.56
CA LEU A 35 1.69 -20.27 -8.02
C LEU A 35 1.55 -21.44 -7.05
N LEU A 36 2.64 -21.91 -6.43
CA LEU A 36 2.58 -23.05 -5.51
C LEU A 36 1.66 -22.80 -4.29
N PRO A 37 1.77 -21.68 -3.55
CA PRO A 37 0.81 -21.39 -2.49
C PRO A 37 -0.59 -21.10 -3.03
N THR A 38 -0.72 -20.45 -4.19
CA THR A 38 -2.03 -20.16 -4.81
C THR A 38 -2.79 -21.43 -5.15
N VAL A 39 -2.15 -22.38 -5.84
CA VAL A 39 -2.71 -23.71 -6.14
C VAL A 39 -3.00 -24.47 -4.85
N GLY A 40 -2.14 -24.35 -3.84
CA GLY A 40 -2.37 -24.94 -2.52
C GLY A 40 -3.65 -24.43 -1.85
N VAL A 41 -3.90 -23.12 -1.87
CA VAL A 41 -5.12 -22.51 -1.33
C VAL A 41 -6.35 -22.94 -2.14
N ILE A 42 -6.28 -22.89 -3.47
CA ILE A 42 -7.39 -23.34 -4.33
C ILE A 42 -7.72 -24.80 -4.04
N ARG A 43 -6.72 -25.68 -3.98
CA ARG A 43 -6.93 -27.09 -3.66
C ARG A 43 -7.58 -27.28 -2.28
N LYS A 44 -7.12 -26.55 -1.26
CA LYS A 44 -7.71 -26.59 0.08
C LYS A 44 -9.16 -26.08 0.10
N ALA A 45 -9.52 -25.15 -0.78
CA ALA A 45 -10.91 -24.67 -0.88
C ALA A 45 -11.87 -25.76 -1.39
N PHE A 46 -11.35 -26.78 -2.07
CA PHE A 46 -12.13 -27.91 -2.59
C PHE A 46 -11.96 -29.23 -1.83
N ILE A 47 -11.20 -29.25 -0.73
CA ILE A 47 -10.94 -30.46 0.06
C ILE A 47 -11.41 -30.25 1.50
N ALA A 48 -12.28 -31.13 1.98
CA ALA A 48 -12.76 -31.13 3.36
C ALA A 48 -11.69 -31.65 4.34
N ASN A 49 -11.90 -31.44 5.64
CA ASN A 49 -10.97 -31.89 6.69
C ASN A 49 -10.73 -33.40 6.71
N ASP A 50 -11.66 -34.19 6.15
CA ASP A 50 -11.58 -35.64 6.01
C ASP A 50 -10.90 -36.11 4.70
N GLY A 51 -10.50 -35.17 3.84
CA GLY A 51 -9.85 -35.44 2.56
C GLY A 51 -10.82 -35.65 1.38
N SER A 52 -12.13 -35.56 1.59
CA SER A 52 -13.12 -35.64 0.52
C SER A 52 -13.15 -34.36 -0.35
N PHE A 53 -13.53 -34.50 -1.62
CA PHE A 53 -13.71 -33.34 -2.50
C PHE A 53 -15.07 -32.70 -2.21
N THR A 54 -15.08 -31.41 -1.85
CA THR A 54 -16.29 -30.66 -1.55
C THR A 54 -16.23 -29.25 -2.15
N SER A 55 -17.37 -28.69 -2.55
CA SER A 55 -17.50 -27.28 -2.93
C SER A 55 -18.03 -26.40 -1.80
N ASP A 56 -18.29 -26.98 -0.63
CA ASP A 56 -18.94 -26.29 0.49
C ASP A 56 -18.07 -25.17 1.02
N GLY A 57 -16.75 -25.38 1.10
CA GLY A 57 -15.80 -24.35 1.52
C GLY A 57 -15.84 -23.10 0.64
N PHE A 58 -15.93 -23.27 -0.68
CA PHE A 58 -16.05 -22.17 -1.63
C PHE A 58 -17.42 -21.48 -1.54
N THR A 59 -18.50 -22.27 -1.39
CA THR A 59 -19.87 -21.75 -1.34
C THR A 59 -20.13 -20.98 -0.05
N SER A 60 -19.69 -21.49 1.10
CA SER A 60 -19.74 -20.79 2.38
C SER A 60 -18.89 -19.52 2.35
N ALA A 61 -17.68 -19.56 1.79
CA ALA A 61 -16.85 -18.36 1.68
C ALA A 61 -17.51 -17.23 0.88
N ILE A 62 -18.34 -17.52 -0.11
CA ILE A 62 -19.05 -16.49 -0.89
C ILE A 62 -20.36 -16.07 -0.21
N THR A 63 -21.07 -17.01 0.41
CA THR A 63 -22.44 -16.79 0.90
C THR A 63 -22.45 -16.20 2.31
N ASP A 64 -21.59 -16.71 3.20
CA ASP A 64 -21.57 -16.35 4.62
C ASP A 64 -20.75 -15.07 4.87
N GLU A 65 -19.73 -14.81 4.04
CA GLU A 65 -18.81 -13.66 4.19
C GLU A 65 -19.17 -12.44 3.31
N ARG A 66 -20.38 -12.41 2.73
CA ARG A 66 -20.90 -11.23 1.99
C ARG A 66 -20.70 -9.89 2.70
N PRO A 67 -20.96 -9.74 4.02
CA PRO A 67 -20.72 -8.47 4.70
C PRO A 67 -19.24 -8.09 4.75
N ALA A 68 -18.32 -9.05 4.83
CA ALA A 68 -16.88 -8.79 4.81
C ALA A 68 -16.44 -8.24 3.44
N PHE A 69 -16.98 -8.77 2.33
CA PHE A 69 -16.75 -8.22 0.99
C PHE A 69 -17.29 -6.80 0.84
N ALA A 70 -18.52 -6.56 1.29
CA ALA A 70 -19.12 -5.22 1.24
C ALA A 70 -18.33 -4.21 2.07
N ASN A 71 -17.88 -4.58 3.27
CA ASN A 71 -17.04 -3.72 4.11
C ASN A 71 -15.68 -3.46 3.47
N SER A 72 -15.05 -4.48 2.87
CA SER A 72 -13.78 -4.33 2.15
C SER A 72 -13.90 -3.34 0.99
N ILE A 73 -14.93 -3.48 0.14
CA ILE A 73 -15.19 -2.54 -0.96
C ILE A 73 -15.39 -1.12 -0.43
N LYS A 74 -16.19 -0.96 0.63
CA LYS A 74 -16.46 0.33 1.26
C LYS A 74 -15.19 0.97 1.80
N VAL A 75 -14.37 0.22 2.54
CA VAL A 75 -13.07 0.68 3.04
C VAL A 75 -12.16 1.07 1.88
N SER A 76 -12.02 0.21 0.86
CA SER A 76 -11.16 0.50 -0.29
C SER A 76 -11.60 1.76 -1.03
N LEU A 77 -12.89 1.96 -1.27
CA LEU A 77 -13.40 3.12 -1.99
C LEU A 77 -13.17 4.42 -1.21
N ILE A 78 -13.51 4.44 0.08
CA ILE A 78 -13.36 5.62 0.93
C ILE A 78 -11.89 5.97 1.12
N THR A 79 -11.07 4.97 1.46
CA THR A 79 -9.63 5.20 1.68
C THR A 79 -8.94 5.64 0.39
N ALA A 80 -9.24 5.01 -0.76
CA ALA A 80 -8.68 5.45 -2.05
C ALA A 80 -9.09 6.88 -2.40
N ALA A 81 -10.36 7.25 -2.23
CA ALA A 81 -10.83 8.61 -2.48
C ALA A 81 -10.12 9.63 -1.58
N MET A 82 -10.06 9.37 -0.27
CA MET A 82 -9.36 10.25 0.68
C MET A 82 -7.86 10.30 0.40
N GLY A 83 -7.22 9.17 0.12
CA GLY A 83 -5.81 9.07 -0.21
C GLY A 83 -5.44 9.87 -1.45
N VAL A 84 -6.28 9.84 -2.50
CA VAL A 84 -6.12 10.69 -3.69
C VAL A 84 -6.26 12.16 -3.32
N VAL A 85 -7.35 12.54 -2.64
CA VAL A 85 -7.60 13.95 -2.31
C VAL A 85 -6.47 14.54 -1.45
N PHE A 86 -6.12 13.89 -0.33
CA PHE A 86 -5.08 14.39 0.56
C PHE A 86 -3.67 14.24 -0.03
N GLY A 87 -3.37 13.09 -0.65
CA GLY A 87 -2.07 12.82 -1.25
C GLY A 87 -1.77 13.78 -2.40
N THR A 88 -2.70 13.98 -3.33
CA THR A 88 -2.54 14.94 -4.43
C THR A 88 -2.48 16.37 -3.91
N THR A 89 -3.26 16.74 -2.89
CA THR A 89 -3.18 18.09 -2.29
C THR A 89 -1.80 18.36 -1.68
N ILE A 90 -1.25 17.41 -0.93
CA ILE A 90 0.09 17.51 -0.34
C ILE A 90 1.15 17.55 -1.44
N ALA A 91 1.05 16.69 -2.45
CA ALA A 91 1.97 16.67 -3.58
C ALA A 91 1.96 18.00 -4.34
N TYR A 92 0.77 18.55 -4.61
CA TYR A 92 0.60 19.84 -5.27
C TYR A 92 1.19 20.99 -4.44
N ALA A 93 0.93 21.00 -3.13
CA ALA A 93 1.50 21.98 -2.22
C ALA A 93 3.04 21.89 -2.20
N ALA A 94 3.61 20.69 -2.13
CA ALA A 94 5.05 20.48 -2.16
C ALA A 94 5.69 20.83 -3.51
N ALA A 95 4.99 20.59 -4.63
CA ALA A 95 5.47 20.91 -5.98
C ALA A 95 5.40 22.42 -6.27
N THR A 96 4.37 23.11 -5.77
CA THR A 96 4.15 24.55 -5.98
C THR A 96 4.94 25.41 -4.98
N ALA A 97 5.35 24.84 -3.86
CA ALA A 97 6.17 25.52 -2.86
C ALA A 97 7.53 25.95 -3.45
N ARG A 98 7.67 27.24 -3.74
CA ARG A 98 8.93 27.82 -4.25
C ARG A 98 10.01 27.91 -3.17
N ARG A 99 9.64 28.01 -1.89
CA ARG A 99 10.54 27.99 -0.72
C ARG A 99 9.85 27.42 0.52
N PRO A 100 10.60 26.78 1.43
CA PRO A 100 12.02 26.44 1.30
C PRO A 100 12.26 25.20 0.41
N LYS A 101 13.35 25.19 -0.37
CA LYS A 101 13.64 24.11 -1.35
C LYS A 101 13.79 22.73 -0.70
N TRP A 102 14.17 22.66 0.57
CA TRP A 102 14.30 21.41 1.31
C TRP A 102 12.95 20.74 1.61
N LEU A 103 11.84 21.48 1.55
CA LEU A 103 10.52 20.95 1.86
C LEU A 103 10.14 19.79 0.93
N ARG A 104 10.41 19.94 -0.37
CA ARG A 104 10.17 18.86 -1.34
C ARG A 104 10.98 17.61 -1.00
N SER A 105 12.27 17.77 -0.70
CA SER A 105 13.14 16.65 -0.32
C SER A 105 12.72 16.00 1.01
N ALA A 106 12.28 16.78 1.99
CA ALA A 106 11.77 16.25 3.25
C ALA A 106 10.45 15.49 3.06
N VAL A 107 9.52 16.02 2.28
CA VAL A 107 8.25 15.36 1.95
C VAL A 107 8.50 14.06 1.19
N SER A 108 9.39 14.05 0.19
CA SER A 108 9.73 12.82 -0.54
C SER A 108 10.43 11.80 0.35
N ALA A 109 11.35 12.23 1.21
CA ALA A 109 12.06 11.34 2.13
C ALA A 109 11.12 10.73 3.18
N PHE A 110 10.28 11.55 3.82
CA PHE A 110 9.26 11.09 4.75
C PHE A 110 8.29 10.13 4.06
N SER A 111 7.82 10.49 2.86
CA SER A 111 6.88 9.64 2.12
C SER A 111 7.51 8.29 1.74
N GLY A 112 8.79 8.29 1.37
CA GLY A 112 9.56 7.07 1.13
C GLY A 112 9.63 6.17 2.35
N VAL A 113 9.98 6.72 3.52
CA VAL A 113 10.02 5.94 4.77
C VAL A 113 8.62 5.44 5.12
N ALA A 114 7.61 6.32 5.10
CA ALA A 114 6.26 5.96 5.50
C ALA A 114 5.62 4.89 4.60
N ALA A 115 5.83 4.96 3.29
CA ALA A 115 5.34 3.96 2.34
C ALA A 115 6.01 2.59 2.49
N ASN A 116 7.24 2.54 3.02
CA ASN A 116 8.01 1.30 3.19
C ASN A 116 8.01 0.77 4.63
N MET A 117 7.60 1.59 5.61
CA MET A 117 7.55 1.20 7.02
C MET A 117 6.28 0.37 7.28
N GLY A 118 6.33 -0.90 6.89
CA GLY A 118 5.24 -1.86 7.08
C GLY A 118 5.52 -2.91 8.17
N GLY A 119 4.48 -3.67 8.50
CA GLY A 119 4.57 -4.84 9.38
C GLY A 119 4.34 -4.55 10.86
N ILE A 120 4.91 -5.43 11.71
CA ILE A 120 4.61 -5.48 13.15
C ILE A 120 5.06 -4.19 13.86
N ILE A 121 6.17 -3.60 13.43
CA ILE A 121 6.71 -2.37 14.02
C ILE A 121 5.72 -1.20 13.84
N LEU A 122 5.12 -1.07 12.65
CA LEU A 122 4.15 -0.01 12.41
C LEU A 122 2.89 -0.20 13.26
N ALA A 123 2.40 -1.43 13.37
CA ALA A 123 1.27 -1.74 14.25
C ALA A 123 1.58 -1.32 15.69
N PHE A 124 2.77 -1.65 16.20
CA PHE A 124 3.21 -1.25 17.54
C PHE A 124 3.28 0.28 17.71
N LEU A 125 3.78 1.01 16.72
CA LEU A 125 3.79 2.48 16.74
C LEU A 125 2.38 3.05 16.83
N PHE A 126 1.43 2.53 16.05
CA PHE A 126 0.02 2.94 16.15
C PHE A 126 -0.60 2.58 17.50
N PHE A 127 -0.35 1.39 18.04
CA PHE A 127 -0.85 1.00 19.36
C PHE A 127 -0.26 1.85 20.49
N THR A 128 1.02 2.19 20.43
CA THR A 128 1.67 3.04 21.45
C THR A 128 1.29 4.51 21.31
N LEU A 129 0.94 4.97 20.12
CA LEU A 129 0.55 6.35 19.89
C LEU A 129 -0.95 6.57 20.13
N LEU A 130 -1.80 5.76 19.50
CA LEU A 130 -3.25 5.91 19.43
C LEU A 130 -4.02 4.78 20.14
N GLY A 131 -3.35 3.81 20.77
CA GLY A 131 -4.00 2.77 21.57
C GLY A 131 -4.76 3.32 22.78
N ARG A 132 -5.48 2.46 23.51
CA ARG A 132 -6.24 2.86 24.72
C ARG A 132 -5.38 3.58 25.76
N GLN A 133 -4.11 3.20 25.88
CA GLN A 133 -3.12 3.81 26.77
C GLN A 133 -2.01 4.50 25.97
N GLY A 134 -2.30 4.85 24.72
CA GLY A 134 -1.35 5.50 23.84
C GLY A 134 -1.07 6.94 24.26
N LEU A 135 0.09 7.45 23.88
CA LEU A 135 0.53 8.80 24.24
C LEU A 135 -0.47 9.87 23.76
N VAL A 136 -0.90 9.81 22.50
CA VAL A 136 -1.82 10.80 21.92
C VAL A 136 -3.21 10.66 22.53
N THR A 137 -3.69 9.43 22.75
CA THR A 137 -4.96 9.17 23.42
C THR A 137 -4.98 9.81 24.81
N LYS A 138 -3.92 9.62 25.59
CA LYS A 138 -3.83 10.21 26.93
C LYS A 138 -3.82 11.74 26.88
N ILE A 139 -3.03 12.33 25.99
CA ILE A 139 -3.00 13.79 25.81
C ILE A 139 -4.39 14.32 25.45
N LEU A 140 -5.12 13.64 24.57
CA LEU A 140 -6.48 14.03 24.19
C LEU A 140 -7.46 13.94 25.37
N THR A 141 -7.40 12.84 26.13
CA THR A 141 -8.23 12.64 27.32
C THR A 141 -7.92 13.70 28.39
N ASP A 142 -6.65 14.03 28.60
CA ASP A 142 -6.23 15.10 29.53
C ASP A 142 -6.75 16.49 29.09
N ASN A 143 -6.96 16.69 27.79
CA ASN A 143 -7.61 17.88 27.22
C ASN A 143 -9.16 17.79 27.20
N GLY A 144 -9.74 16.77 27.85
CA GLY A 144 -11.19 16.60 28.00
C GLY A 144 -11.89 15.89 26.86
N TRP A 145 -11.16 15.36 25.87
CA TRP A 145 -11.75 14.58 24.78
C TRP A 145 -11.17 13.16 24.72
N ASN A 146 -11.94 12.15 25.15
CA ASN A 146 -11.50 10.77 25.07
C ASN A 146 -11.99 10.11 23.76
N PRO A 147 -11.10 9.80 22.80
CA PRO A 147 -11.49 9.20 21.53
C PRO A 147 -12.12 7.81 21.74
N TYR A 148 -11.66 7.03 22.71
CA TYR A 148 -12.20 5.68 22.97
C TYR A 148 -13.59 5.69 23.59
N GLU A 149 -13.96 6.73 24.33
CA GLU A 149 -15.33 6.91 24.83
C GLU A 149 -16.29 7.33 23.71
N SER A 150 -15.77 8.03 22.69
CA SER A 150 -16.55 8.41 21.49
C SER A 150 -16.72 7.28 20.46
N GLY A 151 -16.31 6.05 20.79
CA GLY A 151 -16.45 4.87 19.93
C GLY A 151 -15.30 4.67 18.94
N PHE A 152 -14.17 5.36 19.10
CA PHE A 152 -12.97 5.09 18.30
C PHE A 152 -12.18 3.90 18.86
N SER A 153 -11.78 2.98 17.98
CA SER A 153 -10.85 1.90 18.28
C SER A 153 -9.95 1.67 17.08
N LEU A 154 -8.69 1.29 17.34
CA LEU A 154 -7.74 0.93 16.28
C LEU A 154 -8.21 -0.27 15.45
N ASN A 155 -8.99 -1.16 16.06
CA ASN A 155 -9.47 -2.38 15.41
C ASN A 155 -10.80 -2.16 14.68
N ASP A 156 -11.45 -1.03 14.90
CA ASP A 156 -12.70 -0.70 14.22
C ASP A 156 -12.43 -0.01 12.88
N PHE A 157 -13.49 0.15 12.11
CA PHE A 157 -13.48 0.77 10.78
C PHE A 157 -12.65 2.05 10.71
N SER A 158 -12.83 2.99 11.65
CA SER A 158 -12.11 4.26 11.68
C SER A 158 -10.60 4.10 11.94
N GLY A 159 -10.22 3.16 12.82
CA GLY A 159 -8.82 2.87 13.11
C GLY A 159 -8.12 2.23 11.93
N ILE A 160 -8.76 1.23 11.32
CA ILE A 160 -8.28 0.56 10.11
C ILE A 160 -8.12 1.58 8.98
N MET A 161 -9.10 2.47 8.76
CA MET A 161 -9.00 3.54 7.76
C MET A 161 -7.83 4.48 8.00
N LEU A 162 -7.60 4.89 9.25
CA LEU A 162 -6.49 5.76 9.62
C LEU A 162 -5.14 5.11 9.26
N VAL A 163 -4.98 3.82 9.56
CA VAL A 163 -3.76 3.07 9.20
C VAL A 163 -3.62 2.94 7.68
N TYR A 164 -4.71 2.72 6.94
CA TYR A 164 -4.66 2.72 5.47
C TYR A 164 -4.26 4.08 4.89
N MET A 165 -4.82 5.18 5.42
CA MET A 165 -4.47 6.53 4.98
C MET A 165 -3.00 6.85 5.23
N TYR A 166 -2.42 6.33 6.33
CA TYR A 166 -1.00 6.47 6.60
C TYR A 166 -0.11 5.89 5.48
N PHE A 167 -0.51 4.81 4.81
CA PHE A 167 0.23 4.28 3.66
C PHE A 167 -0.15 4.97 2.35
N GLN A 168 -1.44 5.19 2.12
CA GLN A 168 -1.95 5.70 0.86
C GLN A 168 -1.51 7.13 0.59
N ILE A 169 -1.50 8.01 1.60
CA ILE A 169 -1.12 9.41 1.42
C ILE A 169 0.36 9.51 0.96
N PRO A 170 1.35 8.93 1.66
CA PRO A 170 2.73 8.88 1.20
C PRO A 170 2.91 8.27 -0.19
N LEU A 171 2.26 7.15 -0.47
CA LEU A 171 2.36 6.47 -1.76
C LEU A 171 1.82 7.38 -2.88
N MET A 172 0.66 8.01 -2.67
CA MET A 172 0.07 8.94 -3.62
C MET A 172 0.93 10.19 -3.83
N VAL A 173 1.55 10.70 -2.76
CA VAL A 173 2.50 11.81 -2.85
C VAL A 173 3.68 11.44 -3.75
N LEU A 174 4.27 10.25 -3.57
CA LEU A 174 5.39 9.78 -4.40
C LEU A 174 5.00 9.55 -5.86
N VAL A 175 3.80 9.05 -6.13
CA VAL A 175 3.32 8.79 -7.51
C VAL A 175 2.97 10.08 -8.23
N THR A 176 2.47 11.10 -7.52
CA THR A 176 1.99 12.36 -8.12
C THR A 176 3.08 13.44 -8.19
N LEU A 177 4.09 13.37 -7.32
CA LEU A 177 5.22 14.29 -7.40
C LEU A 177 6.00 14.04 -8.70
N PRO A 178 6.31 15.11 -9.48
CA PRO A 178 7.09 15.00 -10.70
C PRO A 178 8.57 14.76 -10.45
#